data_AF-A0A7U9XE01-F1
#
_entry.id   AF-A0A7U9XE01-F1
#
_cell.length_a   1.000
_cell.length_b   1.000
_cell.length_c   1.000
_cell.angle_alpha   90.00
_cell.angle_beta   90.00
_cell.angle_gamma   90.00
#
_symmetry.space_group_name_H-M   'P 1'
#
loop_
_entity.id
_entity.type
_entity.pdbx_description
1 polymer ?
#
loop_
_entity_poly.entity_id
_entity_poly.type
_entity_poly.pdbx_seq_one_letter_code
_entity_poly.pdbx_strand_id
1 'polypeptide(L)'
;METADLKIFEEFRPHAEPGMLEDIRLFLGIEEGVSECRIEADDGQKIYVNILLEKFSYLLAKNIFLHLSKFMRHSYFNIYACEEIEERVHYHFITGLSGKDGVKMEVIIG
;
A
#
# COMPACT_ATOMS: atom_id res chain seq x y z
N MET A 1 -18.55 -8.26 9.58
CA MET A 1 -18.23 -7.71 10.91
C MET A 1 -17.68 -6.33 10.64
N GLU A 2 -18.48 -5.27 10.81
CA GLU A 2 -17.96 -3.90 10.71
C GLU A 2 -17.09 -3.65 11.95
N THR A 3 -15.80 -3.96 11.83
CA THR A 3 -14.82 -3.74 12.88
C THR A 3 -14.41 -2.27 12.85
N ALA A 4 -14.29 -1.67 14.03
CA ALA A 4 -13.81 -0.30 14.19
C ALA A 4 -12.46 -0.03 13.47
N ASP A 5 -11.71 -1.10 13.18
CA ASP A 5 -10.47 -1.08 12.40
C ASP A 5 -10.64 -0.56 10.97
N LEU A 6 -11.80 -0.72 10.32
CA LEU A 6 -12.05 -0.17 8.98
C LEU A 6 -12.35 1.34 9.01
N LYS A 7 -12.93 1.84 10.12
CA LYS A 7 -13.32 3.25 10.23
C LYS A 7 -12.13 4.21 10.15
N ILE A 8 -10.99 3.85 10.74
CA ILE A 8 -9.79 4.70 10.65
C ILE A 8 -9.32 4.83 9.21
N PHE A 9 -9.41 3.76 8.40
CA PHE A 9 -9.04 3.83 6.99
C PHE A 9 -10.05 4.65 6.20
N GLU A 10 -11.36 4.51 6.45
CA GLU A 10 -12.42 5.26 5.76
C GLU A 10 -12.33 6.77 6.02
N GLU A 11 -12.13 7.18 7.27
CA GLU A 11 -12.14 8.59 7.67
C GLU A 11 -10.81 9.31 7.40
N PHE A 12 -9.72 8.56 7.17
CA PHE A 12 -8.41 9.13 6.91
C PHE A 12 -8.37 9.90 5.59
N ARG A 13 -7.98 11.18 5.66
CA ARG A 13 -7.80 12.06 4.51
C ARG A 13 -6.32 12.10 4.12
N PRO A 14 -5.91 11.43 3.03
CA PRO A 14 -4.52 11.39 2.65
C PRO A 14 -4.11 12.64 1.86
N HIS A 15 -2.80 12.82 1.77
CA HIS A 15 -2.15 13.73 0.85
C HIS A 15 -0.99 13.00 0.20
N ALA A 16 -1.06 12.80 -1.12
CA ALA A 16 0.02 12.23 -1.89
C ALA A 16 0.88 13.37 -2.45
N GLU A 17 2.15 13.39 -2.09
CA GLU A 17 3.11 14.36 -2.62
C GLU A 17 3.37 14.12 -4.12
N PRO A 18 3.62 15.20 -4.90
CA PRO A 18 4.03 15.05 -6.30
C PRO A 18 5.27 14.17 -6.43
N GLY A 19 5.23 13.19 -7.34
CA GLY A 19 6.34 12.26 -7.59
C GLY A 19 6.23 10.91 -6.87
N MET A 20 5.43 10.81 -5.80
CA MET A 20 5.32 9.56 -5.03
C MET A 20 4.91 8.34 -5.86
N LEU A 21 4.00 8.51 -6.82
CA LEU A 21 3.58 7.39 -7.68
C LEU A 21 4.75 6.86 -8.51
N GLU A 22 5.63 7.75 -8.97
CA GLU A 22 6.81 7.36 -9.74
C GLU A 22 7.86 6.70 -8.84
N ASP A 23 8.05 7.20 -7.62
CA ASP A 23 8.93 6.59 -6.63
C ASP A 23 8.50 5.15 -6.30
N ILE A 24 7.19 4.92 -6.13
CA ILE A 24 6.65 3.58 -5.90
C ILE A 24 6.85 2.69 -7.15
N ARG A 25 6.65 3.23 -8.36
CA ARG A 25 6.90 2.46 -9.61
C ARG A 25 8.36 2.03 -9.72
N LEU A 26 9.29 2.94 -9.49
CA LEU A 26 10.72 2.65 -9.53
C LEU A 26 11.12 1.64 -8.47
N PHE A 27 10.57 1.76 -7.26
CA PHE A 27 10.78 0.81 -6.17
C PHE A 27 10.28 -0.59 -6.54
N LEU A 28 9.04 -0.72 -7.01
CA LEU A 28 8.46 -2.02 -7.36
C LEU A 28 9.05 -2.64 -8.62
N GLY A 29 9.56 -1.82 -9.56
CA GLY A 29 10.20 -2.28 -10.78
C GLY A 29 11.52 -3.04 -10.57
N ILE A 30 12.09 -3.01 -9.35
CA ILE A 30 13.30 -3.75 -8.98
C ILE A 30 13.05 -4.86 -7.95
N GLU A 31 11.82 -4.99 -7.42
CA GLU A 31 11.51 -6.01 -6.42
C GLU A 31 11.45 -7.40 -7.07
N GLU A 32 12.20 -8.35 -6.50
CA GLU A 32 12.27 -9.72 -7.00
C GLU A 32 10.90 -10.41 -6.95
N GLY A 33 10.51 -11.03 -8.06
CA GLY A 33 9.24 -11.76 -8.19
C GLY A 33 8.03 -10.89 -8.56
N VAL A 34 8.18 -9.57 -8.70
CA VAL A 34 7.18 -8.70 -9.33
C VAL A 34 7.28 -8.80 -10.84
N SER A 35 6.20 -9.22 -11.48
CA SER A 35 6.08 -9.28 -12.95
C SER A 35 5.57 -7.97 -13.54
N GLU A 36 4.53 -7.38 -12.93
CA GLU A 36 3.92 -6.14 -13.39
C GLU A 36 3.40 -5.36 -12.18
N CYS A 37 3.39 -4.03 -12.28
CA CYS A 37 2.66 -3.20 -11.33
C CYS A 37 1.89 -2.07 -12.01
N ARG A 38 0.71 -1.76 -11.47
CA ARG A 38 -0.10 -0.61 -11.87
C ARG A 38 -0.33 0.29 -10.66
N ILE A 39 -0.05 1.57 -10.83
CA ILE A 39 -0.12 2.57 -9.76
C ILE A 39 -0.91 3.78 -10.23
N GLU A 40 -1.93 4.12 -9.47
CA GLU A 40 -2.82 5.26 -9.70
C GLU A 40 -3.19 5.93 -8.38
N ALA A 41 -3.67 7.17 -8.44
CA ALA A 41 -4.25 7.87 -7.29
C ALA A 41 -5.64 8.38 -7.69
N ASP A 42 -6.59 8.33 -6.75
CA ASP A 42 -7.90 8.93 -6.95
C ASP A 42 -7.92 10.43 -6.65
N ASP A 43 -9.04 11.08 -6.95
CA ASP A 43 -9.26 12.51 -6.64
C ASP A 43 -9.13 12.81 -5.14
N GLY A 44 -9.34 11.80 -4.29
CA GLY A 44 -9.18 11.83 -2.84
C GLY A 44 -7.75 11.60 -2.36
N GLN A 45 -6.76 11.54 -3.27
CA GLN A 45 -5.33 11.34 -2.99
C GLN A 45 -4.99 9.98 -2.37
N LYS A 46 -5.90 9.00 -2.43
CA LYS A 46 -5.58 7.62 -2.06
C LYS A 46 -4.83 6.96 -3.21
N ILE A 47 -3.72 6.29 -2.89
CA ILE A 47 -2.90 5.58 -3.87
C ILE A 47 -3.37 4.13 -3.96
N TYR A 48 -3.59 3.64 -5.18
CA TYR A 48 -3.88 2.25 -5.47
C TYR A 48 -2.67 1.61 -6.14
N VAL A 49 -2.23 0.48 -5.62
CA VAL A 49 -1.09 -0.28 -6.10
C VAL A 49 -1.56 -1.70 -6.38
N ASN A 50 -1.57 -2.10 -7.65
CA ASN A 50 -1.83 -3.48 -8.07
C ASN A 50 -0.51 -4.11 -8.49
N ILE A 51 -0.15 -5.24 -7.89
CA ILE A 51 1.10 -5.96 -8.12
C ILE A 51 0.75 -7.36 -8.61
N LEU A 52 1.29 -7.73 -9.77
CA LEU A 52 1.25 -9.09 -10.29
C LEU A 52 2.58 -9.78 -10.02
N LEU A 53 2.54 -10.96 -9.41
CA LEU A 53 3.71 -11.78 -9.12
C LEU A 53 3.96 -12.78 -10.26
N GLU A 54 5.23 -13.09 -10.52
CA GLU A 54 5.60 -14.16 -11.46
C GLU A 54 5.07 -15.52 -11.02
N LYS A 55 5.09 -15.75 -9.70
CA LYS A 55 4.52 -16.93 -9.04
C LYS A 55 4.00 -16.53 -7.67
N PHE A 56 2.68 -16.62 -7.50
CA PHE A 56 2.05 -16.26 -6.25
C PHE A 56 2.55 -17.12 -5.08
N SER A 57 2.83 -16.45 -3.97
CA SER A 57 2.86 -17.06 -2.64
C SER A 57 2.57 -15.98 -1.60
N TYR A 58 1.85 -16.34 -0.53
CA TYR A 58 1.57 -15.42 0.57
C TYR A 58 2.84 -14.84 1.20
N LEU A 59 3.91 -15.63 1.27
CA LEU A 59 5.20 -15.18 1.80
C LEU A 59 5.82 -14.08 0.94
N LEU A 60 5.85 -14.27 -0.39
CA LEU A 60 6.37 -13.26 -1.33
C LEU A 60 5.53 -11.99 -1.29
N ALA A 61 4.19 -12.13 -1.37
CA ALA A 61 3.27 -11.00 -1.30
C ALA A 61 3.46 -10.18 -0.01
N LYS A 62 3.56 -10.87 1.14
CA LYS A 62 3.84 -10.23 2.42
C LYS A 62 5.19 -9.50 2.43
N ASN A 63 6.24 -10.10 1.90
CA ASN A 63 7.57 -9.48 1.89
C ASN A 63 7.59 -8.20 1.04
N ILE A 64 7.02 -8.25 -0.16
CA ILE A 64 6.90 -7.08 -1.05
C ILE A 64 6.11 -5.97 -0.37
N PHE A 65 4.96 -6.29 0.25
CA PHE A 65 4.21 -5.30 1.00
C PHE A 65 5.01 -4.70 2.16
N LEU A 66 5.71 -5.52 2.94
CA LEU A 66 6.52 -5.04 4.07
C LEU A 66 7.68 -4.15 3.60
N HIS A 67 8.32 -4.46 2.47
CA HIS A 67 9.35 -3.61 1.90
C HIS A 67 8.76 -2.28 1.41
N LEU A 68 7.65 -2.31 0.68
CA LEU A 68 6.95 -1.11 0.22
C LEU A 68 6.50 -0.24 1.40
N SER A 69 5.89 -0.83 2.43
CA SER A 69 5.46 -0.09 3.62
C SER A 69 6.65 0.53 4.36
N LYS A 70 7.80 -0.16 4.40
CA LYS A 70 9.04 0.36 4.97
C LYS A 70 9.65 1.48 4.13
N PHE A 71 9.51 1.44 2.81
CA PHE A 71 9.94 2.51 1.92
C PHE A 71 9.08 3.76 2.11
N MET A 72 7.75 3.58 2.22
CA MET A 72 6.78 4.68 2.33
C MET A 72 6.53 5.18 3.75
N ARG A 73 7.10 4.53 4.78
CA ARG A 73 6.79 4.86 6.17
C ARG A 73 7.17 6.28 6.55
N HIS A 74 6.32 6.90 7.35
CA HIS A 74 6.58 8.15 8.05
C HIS A 74 6.84 7.86 9.54
N SER A 75 7.38 8.85 10.25
CA SER A 75 7.93 8.63 11.59
C SER A 75 6.90 8.59 12.72
N TYR A 76 5.63 8.98 12.50
CA TYR A 76 4.66 9.12 13.59
C TYR A 76 3.77 7.88 13.79
N PHE A 77 3.00 7.47 12.80
CA PHE A 77 2.24 6.20 12.83
C PHE A 77 2.36 5.48 11.50
N ASN A 78 2.24 4.14 11.56
CA ASN A 78 2.21 3.24 10.41
C ASN A 78 1.26 2.10 10.78
N ILE A 79 0.10 2.04 10.13
CA ILE A 79 -0.96 1.08 10.45
C ILE A 79 -1.32 0.37 9.16
N TYR A 80 -1.43 -0.95 9.21
CA TYR A 80 -1.97 -1.72 8.11
C TYR A 80 -2.94 -2.80 8.57
N ALA A 81 -3.90 -3.09 7.70
CA ALA A 81 -4.77 -4.26 7.76
C ALA A 81 -4.52 -5.12 6.52
N CYS A 82 -4.75 -6.42 6.65
CA CYS A 82 -4.51 -7.41 5.60
C CYS A 82 -5.73 -8.33 5.50
N GLU A 83 -6.16 -8.58 4.26
CA GLU A 83 -7.17 -9.59 3.92
C GLU A 83 -6.58 -10.55 2.88
N GLU A 84 -6.61 -11.85 3.18
CA GLU A 84 -6.19 -12.91 2.26
C GLU A 84 -7.43 -13.46 1.54
N ILE A 85 -7.45 -13.39 0.21
CA ILE A 85 -8.59 -13.80 -0.62
C ILE A 85 -8.05 -14.65 -1.77
N GLU A 86 -8.26 -15.97 -1.71
CA GLU A 86 -7.75 -16.91 -2.72
C GLU A 86 -6.25 -16.68 -2.98
N GLU A 87 -5.83 -16.59 -4.25
CA GLU A 87 -4.46 -16.29 -4.67
C GLU A 87 -4.17 -14.78 -4.69
N ARG A 88 -4.75 -14.00 -3.78
CA ARG A 88 -4.51 -12.56 -3.63
C ARG A 88 -4.44 -12.13 -2.18
N VAL A 89 -3.70 -11.06 -1.94
CA VAL A 89 -3.63 -10.38 -0.65
C VAL A 89 -3.91 -8.91 -0.83
N HIS A 90 -4.80 -8.39 0.01
CA HIS A 90 -5.24 -7.01 -0.01
C HIS A 90 -4.80 -6.31 1.27
N TYR A 91 -4.00 -5.25 1.13
CA TYR A 91 -3.52 -4.45 2.23
C TYR A 91 -4.10 -3.04 2.19
N HIS A 92 -4.63 -2.60 3.32
CA HIS A 92 -4.87 -1.18 3.58
C HIS A 92 -3.73 -0.65 4.42
N PHE A 93 -3.08 0.43 3.99
CA PHE A 93 -1.95 1.02 4.70
C PHE A 93 -2.14 2.52 4.87
N ILE A 94 -1.93 3.01 6.08
CA ILE A 94 -1.87 4.43 6.40
C ILE A 94 -0.59 4.76 7.16
N THR A 95 0.02 5.87 6.80
CA THR A 95 1.24 6.37 7.44
C THR A 95 1.22 7.89 7.51
N GLY A 96 1.75 8.48 8.57
CA GLY A 96 1.68 9.94 8.75
C GLY A 96 2.82 10.52 9.57
N LEU A 97 2.91 11.86 9.51
CA LEU A 97 3.79 12.68 10.34
C LEU A 97 2.93 13.47 11.34
N SER A 98 3.48 13.77 12.52
CA SER A 98 2.75 14.55 13.52
C SER A 98 2.41 15.94 12.98
N GLY A 99 1.14 16.33 13.08
CA GLY A 99 0.65 17.66 12.64
C GLY A 99 0.67 17.90 11.13
N LYS A 100 0.86 16.85 10.32
CA LYS A 100 0.77 16.90 8.85
C LYS A 100 -0.21 15.86 8.34
N ASP A 101 -0.60 16.01 7.08
CA ASP A 101 -1.30 14.97 6.34
C ASP A 101 -0.41 13.72 6.20
N GLY A 102 -1.04 12.59 5.87
CA GLY A 102 -0.32 11.34 5.67
C GLY A 102 -0.73 10.64 4.38
N VAL A 103 -0.17 9.46 4.16
CA VAL A 103 -0.37 8.68 2.95
C VAL A 103 -1.33 7.55 3.26
N LYS A 104 -2.26 7.32 2.34
CA LYS A 104 -3.16 6.15 2.35
C LYS A 104 -2.94 5.37 1.07
N MET A 105 -2.65 4.08 1.23
CA MET A 105 -2.46 3.16 0.13
C MET A 105 -3.40 1.96 0.27
N GLU A 106 -3.87 1.51 -0.89
CA GLU A 106 -4.49 0.21 -1.06
C GLU A 106 -3.59 -0.62 -1.98
N VAL A 107 -3.10 -1.75 -1.47
CA VAL A 107 -2.13 -2.59 -2.17
C VAL A 107 -2.73 -3.96 -2.38
N ILE A 108 -2.94 -4.35 -3.63
CA ILE A 108 -3.43 -5.66 -4.04
C ILE A 108 -2.28 -6.40 -4.67
N ILE A 109 -1.98 -7.60 -4.17
CA ILE A 109 -0.88 -8.44 -4.65
C ILE A 109 -1.43 -9.83 -5.00
N GLY A 110 -1.25 -10.27 -6.25
CA GLY A 110 -1.71 -11.56 -6.77
C GLY A 110 -0.73 -12.15 -7.75
#